data_AF-A0A4U1C9G1-F1
#
_entry.id   AF-A0A4U1C9G1-F1
#
_cell.length_a   1.000
_cell.length_b   1.000
_cell.length_c   1.000
_cell.angle_alpha   90.00
_cell.angle_beta   90.00
_cell.angle_gamma   90.00
#
_symmetry.space_group_name_H-M   'P 1'
#
loop_
_entity.id
_entity.type
_entity.pdbx_description
1 polymer ?
#
loop_
_entity_poly.entity_id
_entity_poly.type
_entity_poly.pdbx_seq_one_letter_code
_entity_poly.pdbx_strand_id
1 'polypeptide(L)'
;MRLLTLLLFFPLFSLAQKQKAPDFALGNFTDDYKITYTINDTIWIQHPNTKYHIIKWNKKKQYVVAKNAASNKEDANKYTRIDYMTFSNMEPYLWGFCLTVYDAATEKIAKKTAYVDRKNPKKGCNGYPFSRMKRVEEKVVK
;
A
#
# COMPACT_ATOMS: atom_id res chain seq x y z
N MET A 1 11.90 40.69 45.63
CA MET A 1 12.38 39.32 45.41
C MET A 1 11.65 38.75 44.21
N ARG A 2 12.23 38.84 42.99
CA ARG A 2 11.57 38.41 41.74
C ARG A 2 11.72 36.89 41.62
N LEU A 3 10.59 36.18 41.61
CA LEU A 3 10.52 34.73 41.39
C LEU A 3 10.80 34.46 39.90
N LEU A 4 11.92 33.79 39.61
CA LEU A 4 12.35 33.44 38.26
C LEU A 4 11.68 32.11 37.85
N THR A 5 10.61 32.17 37.07
CA THR A 5 9.92 30.97 36.58
C THR A 5 10.71 30.36 35.43
N LEU A 6 11.40 29.26 35.70
CA LEU A 6 12.15 28.49 34.70
C LEU A 6 11.17 27.66 33.86
N LEU A 7 10.84 28.12 32.64
CA LEU A 7 10.07 27.36 31.66
C LEU A 7 10.93 26.22 31.10
N LEU A 8 10.74 25.00 31.60
CA LEU A 8 11.31 23.79 31.04
C LEU A 8 10.64 23.48 29.69
N PHE A 9 11.29 23.87 28.59
CA PHE A 9 10.95 23.43 27.24
C PHE A 9 11.32 21.94 27.09
N PHE A 10 10.36 21.05 27.33
CA PHE A 10 10.49 19.65 26.91
C PHE A 10 10.33 19.56 25.39
N PRO A 11 11.35 19.14 24.62
CA PRO A 11 11.16 18.88 23.21
C PRO A 11 10.23 17.68 23.06
N LEU A 12 9.02 17.92 22.57
CA LEU A 12 8.10 16.89 22.11
C LEU A 12 8.71 16.18 20.90
N PHE A 13 9.57 15.20 21.16
CA PHE A 13 9.98 14.23 20.15
C PHE A 13 8.78 13.37 19.78
N SER A 14 8.00 13.82 18.81
CA SER A 14 6.92 13.01 18.24
C SER A 14 7.57 11.89 17.42
N LEU A 15 7.71 10.69 18.00
CA LEU A 15 8.02 9.50 17.23
C LEU A 15 6.95 9.35 16.13
N ALA A 16 7.35 9.54 14.88
CA ALA A 16 6.46 9.32 13.74
C ALA A 16 6.10 7.84 13.66
N GLN A 17 4.97 7.45 14.26
CA GLN A 17 4.48 6.09 14.22
C GLN A 17 4.26 5.67 12.75
N LYS A 18 4.90 4.58 12.32
CA LYS A 18 4.62 3.98 11.01
C LYS A 18 3.14 3.60 10.98
N GLN A 19 2.40 4.17 10.04
CA GLN A 19 0.98 3.83 9.88
C GLN A 19 0.86 2.36 9.48
N LYS A 20 0.06 1.62 10.23
CA LYS A 20 -0.34 0.24 9.90
C LYS A 20 -1.17 0.21 8.62
N ALA A 21 -1.36 -0.97 8.06
CA ALA A 21 -2.28 -1.17 6.95
C ALA A 21 -3.74 -0.85 7.37
N PRO A 22 -4.64 -0.59 6.40
CA PRO A 22 -6.07 -0.75 6.62
C PRO A 22 -6.45 -2.23 6.77
N ASP A 23 -7.36 -2.56 7.69
CA ASP A 23 -7.72 -3.95 8.00
C ASP A 23 -8.30 -4.70 6.79
N PHE A 24 -9.02 -4.00 5.90
CA PHE A 24 -9.56 -4.60 4.69
C PHE A 24 -8.48 -5.08 3.71
N ALA A 25 -7.26 -4.53 3.79
CA ALA A 25 -6.15 -4.83 2.90
C ALA A 25 -5.24 -5.94 3.45
N LEU A 26 -5.47 -6.40 4.68
CA LEU A 26 -4.70 -7.47 5.31
C LEU A 26 -5.30 -8.84 5.01
N GLY A 27 -4.47 -9.82 4.69
CA GLY A 27 -4.85 -11.22 4.47
C GLY A 27 -4.46 -11.75 3.10
N ASN A 28 -5.17 -12.79 2.66
CA ASN A 28 -4.97 -13.44 1.38
C ASN A 28 -6.07 -13.04 0.40
N PHE A 29 -5.68 -12.73 -0.84
CA PHE A 29 -6.58 -12.23 -1.87
C PHE A 29 -6.33 -12.89 -3.22
N THR A 30 -7.33 -12.81 -4.09
CA THR A 30 -7.20 -13.08 -5.53
C THR A 30 -7.76 -11.89 -6.27
N ASP A 31 -7.10 -11.47 -7.34
CA ASP A 31 -7.62 -10.42 -8.20
C ASP A 31 -8.49 -10.96 -9.36
N ASP A 32 -9.03 -10.06 -10.17
CA ASP A 32 -9.81 -10.40 -11.35
C ASP A 32 -8.99 -11.00 -12.51
N TYR A 33 -7.67 -11.03 -12.38
CA TYR A 33 -6.73 -11.71 -13.27
C TYR A 33 -6.27 -13.07 -12.73
N LYS A 34 -6.88 -13.54 -11.63
CA LYS A 34 -6.55 -14.81 -10.95
C LYS A 34 -5.15 -14.82 -10.31
N ILE A 35 -4.53 -13.67 -10.12
CA ILE A 35 -3.27 -13.55 -9.39
C ILE A 35 -3.58 -13.59 -7.90
N THR A 36 -2.77 -14.32 -7.13
CA THR A 36 -2.93 -14.43 -5.68
C THR A 36 -1.95 -13.53 -4.93
N TYR A 37 -2.41 -13.03 -3.79
CA TYR A 37 -1.66 -12.09 -2.97
C TYR A 37 -1.73 -12.45 -1.49
N THR A 38 -0.64 -12.18 -0.78
CA THR A 38 -0.59 -12.22 0.69
C THR A 38 -0.06 -10.88 1.18
N ILE A 39 -0.87 -10.17 1.98
CA ILE A 39 -0.58 -8.79 2.39
C ILE A 39 -0.65 -8.70 3.92
N ASN A 40 0.42 -8.19 4.53
CA ASN A 40 0.43 -7.80 5.94
C ASN A 40 0.96 -6.37 6.12
N ASP A 41 1.20 -5.93 7.36
CA ASP A 41 1.68 -4.58 7.66
C ASP A 41 3.05 -4.25 7.01
N THR A 42 3.87 -5.26 6.74
CA THR A 42 5.29 -5.13 6.37
C THR A 42 5.64 -5.69 5.00
N ILE A 43 4.82 -6.56 4.43
CA ILE A 43 5.08 -7.17 3.13
C ILE A 43 3.79 -7.29 2.31
N TRP A 44 3.94 -7.02 1.02
CA TRP A 44 2.96 -7.35 -0.02
C TRP A 44 3.61 -8.38 -0.95
N ILE A 45 3.02 -9.56 -1.03
CA ILE A 45 3.48 -10.65 -1.88
C ILE A 45 2.49 -10.79 -3.03
N GLN A 46 3.01 -10.75 -4.24
CA GLN A 46 2.31 -11.17 -5.46
C GLN A 46 2.89 -12.52 -5.87
N HIS A 47 2.09 -13.57 -5.74
CA HIS A 47 2.55 -14.94 -5.96
C HIS A 47 2.87 -15.21 -7.43
N PRO A 48 3.83 -16.11 -7.72
CA PRO A 48 4.54 -16.94 -6.74
C PRO A 48 5.70 -16.23 -6.01
N ASN A 49 6.36 -15.23 -6.62
CA ASN A 49 7.71 -14.84 -6.19
C ASN A 49 7.94 -13.34 -5.97
N THR A 50 7.04 -12.47 -6.42
CA THR A 50 7.25 -11.02 -6.38
C THR A 50 6.94 -10.47 -4.99
N LYS A 51 7.90 -9.76 -4.39
CA LYS A 51 7.80 -9.25 -3.02
C LYS A 51 8.06 -7.75 -2.97
N TYR A 52 7.24 -7.07 -2.19
CA TYR A 52 7.37 -5.65 -1.90
C TYR A 52 7.44 -5.44 -0.39
N HIS A 53 8.59 -4.98 0.11
CA HIS A 53 8.80 -4.66 1.52
C HIS A 53 8.23 -3.28 1.83
N ILE A 54 7.15 -3.25 2.60
CA ILE A 54 6.39 -2.02 2.87
C ILE A 54 7.22 -1.07 3.73
N ILE A 55 7.41 0.14 3.20
CA ILE A 55 8.08 1.24 3.91
C ILE A 55 7.05 2.01 4.73
N LYS A 56 5.94 2.38 4.09
CA LYS A 56 4.91 3.23 4.69
C LYS A 56 3.55 3.10 4.00
N TRP A 57 2.52 2.87 4.81
CA TRP A 57 1.13 3.14 4.43
C TRP A 57 0.79 4.62 4.58
N ASN A 58 -0.01 5.15 3.67
CA ASN A 58 -0.62 6.47 3.77
C ASN A 58 -2.14 6.32 3.66
N LYS A 59 -2.81 6.15 4.80
CA LYS A 59 -4.27 5.91 4.82
C LYS A 59 -5.05 7.08 4.23
N LYS A 60 -4.64 8.31 4.56
CA LYS A 60 -5.31 9.55 4.12
C LYS A 60 -5.26 9.73 2.59
N LYS A 61 -4.13 9.39 1.97
CA LYS A 61 -3.94 9.50 0.51
C LYS A 61 -4.18 8.17 -0.23
N GLN A 62 -4.54 7.12 0.49
CA GLN A 62 -4.85 5.78 -0.01
C GLN A 62 -3.75 5.21 -0.93
N TYR A 63 -2.51 5.17 -0.43
CA TYR A 63 -1.42 4.47 -1.10
C TYR A 63 -0.47 3.81 -0.09
N VAL A 64 0.36 2.89 -0.58
CA VAL A 64 1.51 2.33 0.12
C VAL A 64 2.76 2.51 -0.74
N VAL A 65 3.89 2.78 -0.09
CA VAL A 65 5.21 2.77 -0.74
C VAL A 65 6.00 1.59 -0.19
N ALA A 66 6.63 0.86 -1.09
CA ALA A 66 7.41 -0.32 -0.77
C ALA A 66 8.73 -0.35 -1.54
N LYS A 67 9.72 -1.06 -0.98
CA LYS A 67 10.95 -1.41 -1.66
C LYS A 67 10.81 -2.80 -2.26
N ASN A 68 11.10 -2.93 -3.54
CA ASN A 68 11.04 -4.19 -4.26
C ASN A 68 12.17 -5.10 -3.77
N ALA A 69 11.86 -6.38 -3.55
CA ALA A 69 12.87 -7.34 -3.12
C ALA A 69 13.98 -7.47 -4.17
N ALA A 70 15.21 -7.71 -3.73
CA ALA A 70 16.35 -7.94 -4.62
C ALA A 70 16.16 -9.17 -5.53
N SER A 71 15.26 -10.09 -5.16
CA SER A 71 14.91 -11.29 -5.91
C SER A 71 13.82 -11.06 -6.97
N ASN A 72 13.21 -9.86 -7.05
CA ASN A 72 12.23 -9.59 -8.10
C ASN A 72 12.94 -9.52 -9.46
N LYS A 73 12.37 -10.13 -10.50
CA LYS A 73 13.04 -10.30 -11.79
C LYS A 73 13.28 -8.98 -12.55
N GLU A 74 12.28 -8.11 -12.59
CA GLU A 74 12.28 -6.93 -13.49
C GLU A 74 12.69 -5.63 -12.77
N ASP A 75 12.35 -5.52 -11.49
CA ASP A 75 12.36 -4.26 -10.74
C ASP A 75 13.11 -4.37 -9.40
N ALA A 76 14.11 -5.26 -9.34
CA ALA A 76 14.92 -5.51 -8.15
C ALA A 76 15.48 -4.21 -7.53
N ASN A 77 15.37 -4.09 -6.20
CA ASN A 77 15.86 -2.96 -5.40
C ASN A 77 15.28 -1.58 -5.77
N LYS A 78 14.27 -1.51 -6.65
CA LYS A 78 13.53 -0.28 -6.95
C LYS A 78 12.45 -0.02 -5.90
N TYR A 79 11.70 1.07 -6.10
CA TYR A 79 10.62 1.51 -5.23
C TYR A 79 9.31 1.53 -5.98
N THR A 80 8.31 0.90 -5.37
CA THR A 80 6.95 0.82 -5.89
C THR A 80 6.03 1.69 -5.07
N ARG A 81 5.12 2.41 -5.74
CA ARG A 81 3.94 3.03 -5.11
C ARG A 81 2.68 2.32 -5.60
N ILE A 82 1.94 1.78 -4.65
CA ILE A 82 0.67 1.08 -4.87
C ILE A 82 -0.46 1.97 -4.35
N ASP A 83 -1.30 2.48 -5.23
CA ASP A 83 -2.49 3.23 -4.84
C ASP A 83 -3.67 2.27 -4.74
N TYR A 84 -4.56 2.50 -3.78
CA TYR A 84 -5.73 1.65 -3.56
C TYR A 84 -7.00 2.47 -3.38
N MET A 85 -8.14 1.81 -3.53
CA MET A 85 -9.45 2.36 -3.20
C MET A 85 -10.42 1.24 -2.84
N THR A 86 -11.48 1.58 -2.13
CA THR A 86 -12.60 0.68 -1.81
C THR A 86 -13.72 0.85 -2.83
N PHE A 87 -14.50 -0.21 -3.03
CA PHE A 87 -15.70 -0.22 -3.85
C PHE A 87 -16.91 -0.48 -2.96
N SER A 88 -18.07 -0.04 -3.42
CA SER A 88 -19.35 -0.28 -2.74
C SER A 88 -20.25 -1.08 -3.68
N ASN A 89 -21.01 -2.04 -3.13
CA ASN A 89 -21.94 -2.90 -3.88
C ASN A 89 -21.26 -3.67 -5.02
N MET A 90 -20.06 -4.19 -4.76
CA MET A 90 -19.23 -4.91 -5.75
C MET A 90 -18.74 -6.27 -5.22
N GLU A 91 -19.44 -6.86 -4.26
CA GLU A 91 -19.14 -8.17 -3.70
C GLU A 91 -18.86 -9.22 -4.81
N PRO A 92 -17.83 -10.08 -4.65
CA PRO A 92 -16.90 -10.15 -3.51
C PRO A 92 -15.70 -9.18 -3.61
N TYR A 93 -15.66 -8.32 -4.64
CA TYR A 93 -14.58 -7.39 -4.94
C TYR A 93 -14.80 -6.02 -4.28
N LEU A 94 -14.46 -5.92 -3.00
CA LEU A 94 -14.77 -4.74 -2.18
C LEU A 94 -13.67 -3.65 -2.21
N TRP A 95 -12.52 -3.93 -2.82
CA TRP A 95 -11.45 -2.95 -2.99
C TRP A 95 -10.57 -3.34 -4.16
N GLY A 96 -9.68 -2.43 -4.55
CA GLY A 96 -8.70 -2.71 -5.61
C GLY A 96 -7.46 -1.85 -5.48
N PHE A 97 -6.44 -2.23 -6.23
CA PHE A 97 -5.15 -1.55 -6.24
C PHE A 97 -4.65 -1.25 -7.65
N CYS A 98 -3.67 -0.35 -7.71
CA CYS A 98 -2.96 0.04 -8.90
C CYS A 98 -1.47 0.20 -8.57
N LEU A 99 -0.60 -0.49 -9.31
CA LEU A 99 0.84 -0.20 -9.33
C LEU A 99 1.08 1.08 -10.14
N THR A 100 0.87 2.23 -9.51
CA THR A 100 1.02 3.53 -10.18
C THR A 100 2.46 3.82 -10.60
N VAL A 101 3.41 3.28 -9.84
CA VAL A 101 4.86 3.32 -10.12
C VAL A 101 5.43 1.99 -9.62
N TYR A 102 6.20 1.30 -10.45
CA TYR A 102 6.74 -0.03 -10.13
C TYR A 102 8.28 -0.07 -10.05
N ASP A 103 8.99 0.92 -10.60
CA ASP A 103 10.45 0.86 -10.82
C ASP A 103 11.21 2.14 -10.43
N ALA A 104 10.66 2.98 -9.55
CA ALA A 104 11.30 4.23 -9.18
C ALA A 104 12.67 4.01 -8.52
N ALA A 105 13.63 4.88 -8.84
CA ALA A 105 14.98 4.83 -8.26
C ALA A 105 15.01 5.16 -6.76
N THR A 106 14.01 5.90 -6.25
CA THR A 106 13.93 6.28 -4.83
C THR A 106 12.48 6.33 -4.33
N GLU A 107 12.29 6.22 -3.02
CA GLU A 107 10.97 6.42 -2.37
C GLU A 107 10.37 7.79 -2.72
N LYS A 108 11.21 8.84 -2.79
CA LYS A 108 10.77 10.20 -3.13
C LYS A 108 10.21 10.28 -4.54
N ILE A 109 10.87 9.61 -5.49
CA ILE A 109 10.41 9.54 -6.89
C ILE A 109 9.09 8.77 -6.95
N ALA A 110 9.01 7.57 -6.35
CA ALA A 110 7.78 6.76 -6.31
C ALA A 110 6.57 7.57 -5.82
N LYS A 111 6.77 8.39 -4.78
CA LYS A 111 5.70 9.26 -4.24
C LYS A 111 5.31 10.39 -5.19
N LYS A 112 6.26 11.00 -5.90
CA LYS A 112 6.03 12.21 -6.71
C LYS A 112 5.46 11.88 -8.10
N THR A 113 5.89 10.79 -8.72
CA THR A 113 5.53 10.47 -10.12
C THR A 113 4.19 9.74 -10.26
N ALA A 114 3.71 9.13 -9.18
CA ALA A 114 2.46 8.38 -9.21
C ALA A 114 1.26 9.24 -9.60
N TYR A 115 0.53 8.75 -10.60
CA TYR A 115 -0.75 9.26 -11.04
C TYR A 115 -1.79 8.16 -10.98
N VAL A 116 -3.00 8.49 -10.54
CA VAL A 116 -4.13 7.58 -10.53
C VAL A 116 -5.44 8.35 -10.51
N ASP A 117 -6.37 7.96 -11.38
CA ASP A 117 -7.70 8.56 -11.45
C ASP A 117 -8.73 7.69 -10.71
N ARG A 118 -8.98 8.03 -9.44
CA ARG A 118 -9.96 7.33 -8.59
C ARG A 118 -11.40 7.58 -9.00
N LYS A 119 -11.68 8.60 -9.80
CA LYS A 119 -13.05 8.89 -10.27
C LYS A 119 -13.44 7.98 -11.44
N ASN A 120 -12.45 7.45 -12.17
CA ASN A 120 -12.65 6.55 -13.30
C ASN A 120 -11.92 5.21 -13.09
N PRO A 121 -12.27 4.38 -12.09
CA PRO A 121 -11.51 3.20 -11.69
C PRO A 121 -11.36 2.11 -12.77
N LYS A 122 -12.17 2.16 -13.85
CA LYS A 122 -12.02 1.28 -15.02
C LYS A 122 -10.87 1.66 -15.96
N LYS A 123 -10.32 2.88 -15.84
CA LYS A 123 -9.21 3.39 -16.65
C LYS A 123 -8.17 4.16 -15.81
N GLY A 124 -8.39 4.24 -14.51
CA GLY A 124 -7.68 5.15 -13.63
C GLY A 124 -6.28 4.70 -13.24
N CYS A 125 -5.92 3.45 -13.55
CA CYS A 125 -4.59 2.91 -13.33
C CYS A 125 -3.77 2.99 -14.63
N ASN A 126 -3.21 4.17 -14.94
CA ASN A 126 -2.42 4.38 -16.17
C ASN A 126 -3.14 3.95 -17.46
N GLY A 127 -4.46 4.19 -17.54
CA GLY A 127 -5.31 3.77 -18.66
C GLY A 127 -6.01 2.43 -18.48
N TYR A 128 -5.65 1.66 -17.44
CA TYR A 128 -6.21 0.35 -17.13
C TYR A 128 -7.16 0.39 -15.91
N PRO A 129 -7.99 -0.65 -15.74
CA PRO A 129 -8.74 -0.84 -14.50
C PRO A 129 -7.82 -1.01 -13.29
N PHE A 130 -8.29 -0.68 -12.10
CA PHE A 130 -7.70 -1.20 -10.87
C PHE A 130 -7.86 -2.72 -10.81
N SER A 131 -6.82 -3.43 -10.37
CA SER A 131 -6.92 -4.85 -10.03
C SER A 131 -7.88 -5.00 -8.85
N ARG A 132 -8.99 -5.68 -9.07
CA ARG A 132 -10.06 -5.81 -8.07
C ARG A 132 -9.78 -6.98 -7.17
N MET A 133 -9.79 -6.75 -5.87
CA MET A 133 -9.36 -7.71 -4.86
C MET A 133 -10.56 -8.32 -4.14
N LYS A 134 -10.64 -9.65 -4.14
CA LYS A 134 -11.52 -10.41 -3.25
C LYS A 134 -10.69 -11.25 -2.29
N ARG A 135 -11.20 -11.48 -1.08
CA ARG A 135 -10.55 -12.38 -0.13
C ARG A 135 -10.55 -13.81 -0.68
N VAL A 136 -9.47 -14.55 -0.43
CA VAL A 136 -9.51 -16.01 -0.56
C VAL A 136 -10.32 -16.51 0.62
N GLU A 137 -11.44 -17.18 0.36
CA GLU A 137 -12.22 -17.83 1.41
C GLU A 137 -11.35 -18.90 2.06
N GLU A 138 -11.14 -18.80 3.38
CA GLU A 138 -10.65 -19.93 4.14
C GLU A 138 -11.75 -20.98 4.09
N LYS A 139 -11.49 -22.11 3.43
CA LYS A 139 -12.37 -23.26 3.57
C LYS A 139 -12.33 -23.67 5.04
N VAL A 140 -13.35 -23.29 5.80
CA VAL A 140 -13.64 -23.90 7.09
C VAL A 140 -13.98 -25.35 6.76
N VAL A 141 -12.99 -26.23 6.90
CA VAL A 141 -13.22 -27.66 6.90
C VAL A 141 -14.06 -27.92 8.16
N LYS A 142 -15.37 -28.09 7.95
CA LYS A 142 -16.28 -28.57 8.98
C LYS A 142 -16.01 -30.04 9.26
#